data_AF-A0A8S1EKX2-F1
#
_entry.id   AF-A0A8S1EKX2-F1
#
_cell.length_a   1.000
_cell.length_b   1.000
_cell.length_c   1.000
_cell.angle_alpha   90.00
_cell.angle_beta   90.00
_cell.angle_gamma   90.00
#
_symmetry.space_group_name_H-M   'P 1'
#
loop_
_entity.id
_entity.type
_entity.pdbx_description
1 polymer ?
#
loop_
_entity_poly.entity_id
_entity_poly.type
_entity_poly.pdbx_seq_one_letter_code
_entity_poly.pdbx_strand_id
1 'polypeptide(L)'
;MNNVAASILNNDWDITLNYTDFHLEDLKKNHTFENDFETIVGLCVVISAIMGVLANIVVIILSFGHVKGDFSLFVANLAVVDIVCGFIFMFMGYINVNDTHNIPITFLYYMTLAFYGSFGTMICALVPISLSRVLALSNTKLYKTFFDGHKSLLFCILLDSLPVAILYIICVADHDVAKSMFYLFAAITIFAYFISFATNYMVFRVVARHIEVVQNLRDQVRLLETRQVAIATLAQALIPLLCQVPAFLTLSSILLLSEPITNGHVIYITQLWLALSPLLDAIITILVIKQYRMECFMCASTVGKICSLARTNMFFSEEKEVFETQL
;
A
#
# COMPACT_ATOMS: atom_id res chain seq x y z
N MET A 1 73.16 -30.96 -15.04
CA MET A 1 71.77 -31.06 -14.54
C MET A 1 71.24 -29.68 -14.11
N ASN A 2 71.28 -28.69 -15.02
CA ASN A 2 70.88 -27.30 -14.73
C ASN A 2 69.96 -26.75 -15.84
N ASN A 3 68.74 -27.29 -16.00
CA ASN A 3 67.78 -26.71 -16.97
C ASN A 3 66.29 -27.01 -16.66
N VAL A 4 65.94 -27.26 -15.40
CA VAL A 4 64.52 -27.47 -14.99
C VAL A 4 64.03 -26.46 -13.95
N ALA A 5 64.94 -25.74 -13.28
CA ALA A 5 64.56 -24.76 -12.24
C ALA A 5 64.25 -23.35 -12.75
N ALA A 6 64.48 -23.05 -14.03
CA ALA A 6 64.30 -21.70 -14.59
C ALA A 6 62.97 -21.50 -15.36
N SER A 7 62.17 -22.55 -15.60
CA SER A 7 60.88 -22.42 -16.30
C SER A 7 59.66 -22.44 -15.37
N ILE A 8 59.84 -22.61 -14.07
CA ILE A 8 58.73 -22.66 -13.09
C ILE A 8 58.53 -21.31 -12.40
N LEU A 9 59.56 -20.44 -12.34
CA LEU A 9 59.47 -19.17 -11.61
C LEU A 9 58.80 -18.01 -12.38
N ASN A 10 58.43 -18.20 -13.66
CA ASN A 10 57.87 -17.13 -14.49
C ASN A 10 56.34 -17.21 -14.71
N ASN A 11 55.66 -18.24 -14.18
CA ASN A 11 54.21 -18.43 -14.37
C ASN A 11 53.36 -18.26 -13.09
N ASP A 12 53.98 -18.07 -11.92
CA ASP A 12 53.24 -17.97 -10.64
C ASP A 12 52.71 -16.56 -10.33
N TRP A 13 53.19 -15.52 -11.02
CA TRP A 13 52.69 -14.15 -10.83
C TRP A 13 51.36 -13.88 -11.56
N ASP A 14 51.06 -14.58 -12.66
CA ASP A 14 49.80 -14.38 -13.41
C ASP A 14 48.61 -15.14 -12.80
N ILE A 15 48.86 -16.26 -12.11
CA ILE A 15 47.78 -17.07 -11.50
C ILE A 15 47.30 -16.45 -10.19
N THR A 16 48.21 -15.83 -9.43
CA THR A 16 47.88 -15.20 -8.15
C THR A 16 47.13 -13.87 -8.34
N LEU A 17 47.47 -13.10 -9.38
CA LEU A 17 46.75 -11.87 -9.76
C LEU A 17 45.33 -12.17 -10.28
N ASN A 18 45.14 -13.21 -11.10
CA ASN A 18 43.81 -13.60 -11.58
C ASN A 18 42.88 -14.09 -10.47
N TYR A 19 43.41 -14.75 -9.43
CA TYR A 19 42.57 -15.25 -8.34
C TYR A 19 42.13 -14.14 -7.37
N THR A 20 43.00 -13.15 -7.14
CA THR A 20 42.64 -11.96 -6.36
C THR A 20 41.74 -11.00 -7.15
N ASP A 21 41.96 -10.84 -8.46
CA ASP A 21 41.12 -9.99 -9.31
C ASP A 21 39.74 -10.62 -9.54
N PHE A 22 39.63 -11.95 -9.67
CA PHE A 22 38.34 -12.63 -9.76
C PHE A 22 37.51 -12.49 -8.47
N HIS A 23 38.14 -12.65 -7.30
CA HIS A 23 37.46 -12.45 -6.01
C HIS A 23 37.13 -10.98 -5.74
N LEU A 24 37.97 -10.03 -6.20
CA LEU A 24 37.72 -8.59 -6.07
C LEU A 24 36.65 -8.13 -7.07
N GLU A 25 36.58 -8.68 -8.28
CA GLU A 25 35.51 -8.45 -9.24
C GLU A 25 34.18 -9.05 -8.78
N ASP A 26 34.19 -10.23 -8.14
CA ASP A 26 32.99 -10.83 -7.54
C ASP A 26 32.54 -10.07 -6.28
N LEU A 27 33.46 -9.58 -5.43
CA LEU A 27 33.14 -8.68 -4.31
C LEU A 27 32.64 -7.31 -4.80
N LYS A 28 33.25 -6.77 -5.85
CA LYS A 28 32.84 -5.49 -6.45
C LYS A 28 31.53 -5.63 -7.21
N LYS A 29 31.28 -6.75 -7.89
CA LYS A 29 29.98 -7.13 -8.46
C LYS A 29 28.93 -7.32 -7.38
N ASN A 30 29.25 -7.97 -6.26
CA ASN A 30 28.30 -8.14 -5.16
C ASN A 30 27.96 -6.78 -4.51
N HIS A 31 28.94 -5.91 -4.27
CA HIS A 31 28.69 -4.57 -3.74
C HIS A 31 27.96 -3.65 -4.74
N THR A 32 28.26 -3.74 -6.04
CA THR A 32 27.50 -3.00 -7.07
C THR A 32 26.10 -3.58 -7.25
N PHE A 33 25.93 -4.90 -7.20
CA PHE A 33 24.63 -5.56 -7.30
C PHE A 33 23.74 -5.31 -6.07
N GLU A 34 24.32 -5.28 -4.87
CA GLU A 34 23.62 -4.87 -3.65
C GLU A 34 23.14 -3.42 -3.77
N ASN A 35 24.02 -2.47 -4.11
CA ASN A 35 23.63 -1.07 -4.30
C ASN A 35 22.61 -0.88 -5.45
N ASP A 36 22.75 -1.60 -6.56
CA ASP A 36 21.83 -1.53 -7.69
C ASP A 36 20.46 -2.12 -7.31
N PHE A 37 20.43 -3.22 -6.56
CA PHE A 37 19.19 -3.83 -6.08
C PHE A 37 18.44 -2.88 -5.14
N GLU A 38 19.13 -2.28 -4.18
CA GLU A 38 18.53 -1.34 -3.23
C GLU A 38 17.96 -0.12 -3.94
N THR A 39 18.70 0.40 -4.92
CA THR A 39 18.26 1.53 -5.76
C THR A 39 17.05 1.16 -6.61
N ILE A 40 17.04 -0.02 -7.26
CA ILE A 40 15.92 -0.48 -8.08
C ILE A 40 14.66 -0.66 -7.23
N VAL A 41 14.78 -1.34 -6.08
CA VAL A 41 13.64 -1.58 -5.19
C VAL A 41 13.14 -0.27 -4.58
N GLY A 42 14.04 0.64 -4.18
CA GLY A 42 13.69 1.98 -3.71
C GLY A 42 12.94 2.79 -4.77
N LEU A 43 13.36 2.74 -6.04
CA LEU A 43 12.66 3.37 -7.14
C LEU A 43 11.27 2.77 -7.38
N CYS A 44 11.14 1.44 -7.28
CA CYS A 44 9.84 0.77 -7.33
C CYS A 44 8.91 1.21 -6.19
N VAL A 45 9.42 1.35 -4.96
CA VAL A 45 8.66 1.87 -3.81
C VAL A 45 8.11 3.26 -4.12
N VAL A 46 8.95 4.17 -4.62
CA VAL A 46 8.55 5.53 -4.97
C VAL A 46 7.45 5.53 -6.04
N ILE A 47 7.64 4.76 -7.12
CA ILE A 47 6.65 4.67 -8.20
C ILE A 47 5.33 4.09 -7.69
N SER A 48 5.37 3.00 -6.93
CA SER A 48 4.17 2.38 -6.34
C SER A 48 3.44 3.35 -5.41
N ALA A 49 4.16 4.10 -4.59
CA ALA A 49 3.59 5.10 -3.70
C ALA A 49 2.92 6.25 -4.47
N ILE A 50 3.57 6.80 -5.50
CA ILE A 50 2.99 7.85 -6.37
C ILE A 50 1.71 7.34 -7.03
N MET A 51 1.75 6.15 -7.61
CA MET A 51 0.57 5.53 -8.23
C MET A 51 -0.55 5.30 -7.20
N GLY A 52 -0.20 4.87 -5.99
CA GLY A 52 -1.16 4.69 -4.89
C GLY A 52 -1.82 6.00 -4.46
N VAL A 53 -1.05 7.08 -4.31
CA VAL A 53 -1.58 8.43 -4.01
C VAL A 53 -2.52 8.90 -5.10
N LEU A 54 -2.11 8.81 -6.37
CA LEU A 54 -2.94 9.22 -7.51
C LEU A 54 -4.24 8.41 -7.60
N ALA A 55 -4.17 7.10 -7.42
CA ALA A 55 -5.36 6.24 -7.44
C ALA A 55 -6.32 6.57 -6.30
N ASN A 56 -5.81 6.83 -5.09
CA ASN A 56 -6.64 7.21 -3.94
C ASN A 56 -7.25 8.61 -4.08
N ILE A 57 -6.58 9.56 -4.75
CA ILE A 57 -7.19 10.85 -5.11
C ILE A 57 -8.42 10.64 -6.01
N VAL A 58 -8.33 9.73 -7.00
CA VAL A 58 -9.47 9.38 -7.84
C VAL A 58 -10.60 8.76 -7.01
N VAL A 59 -10.28 7.85 -6.08
CA VAL A 59 -11.26 7.26 -5.15
C VAL A 59 -11.98 8.32 -4.33
N ILE A 60 -11.26 9.33 -3.81
CA ILE A 60 -11.86 10.45 -3.07
C ILE A 60 -12.82 11.26 -3.94
N ILE A 61 -12.40 11.63 -5.16
CA ILE A 61 -13.23 12.38 -6.11
C ILE A 61 -14.51 11.62 -6.43
N LEU A 62 -14.43 10.31 -6.67
CA LEU A 62 -15.59 9.46 -6.92
C LEU A 62 -16.49 9.34 -5.69
N SER A 63 -15.89 9.20 -4.49
CA SER A 63 -16.62 9.03 -3.22
C SER A 63 -17.46 10.25 -2.85
N PHE A 64 -16.93 11.47 -3.06
CA PHE A 64 -17.66 12.70 -2.76
C PHE A 64 -18.51 13.23 -3.92
N GLY A 65 -18.08 13.00 -5.17
CA GLY A 65 -18.75 13.56 -6.34
C GLY A 65 -19.90 12.72 -6.88
N HIS A 66 -19.81 11.39 -6.79
CA HIS A 66 -20.66 10.51 -7.61
C HIS A 66 -21.34 9.37 -6.82
N VAL A 67 -20.70 8.86 -5.77
CA VAL A 67 -21.23 7.73 -4.99
C VAL A 67 -22.09 8.22 -3.81
N LYS A 68 -23.32 7.73 -3.70
CA LYS A 68 -24.26 8.10 -2.62
C LYS A 68 -24.32 7.03 -1.51
N GLY A 69 -24.24 7.46 -0.25
CA GLY A 69 -24.51 6.66 0.95
C GLY A 69 -23.35 6.67 1.95
N ASP A 70 -23.61 6.31 3.22
CA ASP A 70 -22.59 6.34 4.29
C ASP A 70 -21.38 5.45 3.99
N PHE A 71 -21.55 4.44 3.13
CA PHE A 71 -20.48 3.58 2.67
C PHE A 71 -19.35 4.36 1.96
N SER A 72 -19.67 5.43 1.23
CA SER A 72 -18.66 6.25 0.53
C SER A 72 -17.78 7.04 1.50
N LEU A 73 -18.28 7.38 2.69
CA LEU A 73 -17.50 8.07 3.72
C LEU A 73 -16.41 7.17 4.29
N PHE A 74 -16.70 5.87 4.52
CA PHE A 74 -15.68 4.94 5.00
C PHE A 74 -14.60 4.68 3.95
N VAL A 75 -15.00 4.56 2.67
CA VAL A 75 -14.04 4.39 1.56
C VAL A 75 -13.18 5.65 1.38
N ALA A 76 -13.77 6.84 1.50
CA ALA A 76 -13.02 8.09 1.47
C ALA A 76 -12.04 8.20 2.64
N ASN A 77 -12.43 7.77 3.84
CA ASN A 77 -11.54 7.74 5.01
C ASN A 77 -10.32 6.85 4.77
N LEU A 78 -10.53 5.62 4.28
CA LEU A 78 -9.44 4.72 3.92
C LEU A 78 -8.52 5.36 2.87
N ALA A 79 -9.10 5.97 1.82
CA ALA A 79 -8.31 6.63 0.79
C ALA A 79 -7.46 7.81 1.33
N VAL A 80 -7.96 8.54 2.34
CA VAL A 80 -7.18 9.59 3.03
C VAL A 80 -6.01 8.98 3.80
N VAL A 81 -6.26 7.92 4.58
CA VAL A 81 -5.20 7.19 5.32
C VAL A 81 -4.14 6.67 4.34
N ASP A 82 -4.57 6.08 3.23
CA ASP A 82 -3.71 5.55 2.17
C ASP A 82 -2.88 6.64 1.48
N ILE A 83 -3.42 7.84 1.29
CA ILE A 83 -2.65 8.98 0.76
C ILE A 83 -1.57 9.42 1.75
N VAL A 84 -1.92 9.54 3.03
CA VAL A 84 -0.94 9.91 4.07
C VAL A 84 0.17 8.87 4.17
N CYS A 85 -0.19 7.58 4.17
CA CYS A 85 0.79 6.48 4.14
C CYS A 85 1.62 6.51 2.85
N GLY A 86 0.99 6.77 1.70
CA GLY A 86 1.66 6.89 0.41
C GLY A 86 2.74 7.98 0.39
N PHE A 87 2.49 9.14 1.02
CA PHE A 87 3.52 10.17 1.16
C PHE A 87 4.70 9.71 2.02
N ILE A 88 4.43 9.03 3.14
CA ILE A 88 5.48 8.45 4.00
C ILE A 88 6.30 7.42 3.22
N PHE A 89 5.65 6.56 2.43
CA PHE A 89 6.29 5.53 1.61
C PHE A 89 7.14 6.11 0.50
N MET A 90 6.63 7.12 -0.21
CA MET A 90 7.37 7.84 -1.24
C MET A 90 8.64 8.47 -0.66
N PHE A 91 8.54 9.07 0.52
CA PHE A 91 9.68 9.71 1.17
C PHE A 91 10.71 8.69 1.66
N MET A 92 10.29 7.57 2.25
CA MET A 92 11.20 6.48 2.64
C MET A 92 11.90 5.87 1.43
N GLY A 93 11.17 5.63 0.33
CA GLY A 93 11.76 5.17 -0.93
C GLY A 93 12.78 6.15 -1.49
N TYR A 94 12.52 7.47 -1.39
CA TYR A 94 13.47 8.50 -1.79
C TYR A 94 14.76 8.47 -0.95
N ILE A 95 14.66 8.26 0.36
CA ILE A 95 15.84 8.10 1.23
C ILE A 95 16.68 6.90 0.78
N ASN A 96 16.05 5.76 0.52
CA ASN A 96 16.75 4.55 0.09
C ASN A 96 17.46 4.72 -1.28
N VAL A 97 16.90 5.53 -2.17
CA VAL A 97 17.50 5.81 -3.50
C VAL A 97 18.60 6.86 -3.40
N ASN A 98 18.41 7.87 -2.56
CA ASN A 98 19.29 9.02 -2.44
C ASN A 98 20.03 8.95 -1.10
N ASP A 99 21.00 8.03 -1.02
CA ASP A 99 21.88 7.72 0.13
C ASP A 99 22.83 8.88 0.53
N THR A 100 22.39 10.12 0.32
CA THR A 100 23.11 11.31 0.72
C THR A 100 23.10 11.44 2.24
N HIS A 101 24.28 11.35 2.84
CA HIS A 101 24.59 11.30 4.27
C HIS A 101 24.19 12.56 5.10
N ASN A 102 23.29 13.40 4.59
CA ASN A 102 22.91 14.68 5.21
C ASN A 102 21.59 14.62 6.00
N ILE A 103 20.97 13.45 6.14
CA ILE A 103 19.71 13.29 6.88
C ILE A 103 20.01 12.98 8.36
N PRO A 104 19.45 13.74 9.33
CA PRO A 104 19.65 13.46 10.74
C PRO A 104 19.16 12.06 11.15
N ILE A 105 19.95 11.33 11.94
CA ILE A 105 19.62 9.97 12.41
C ILE A 105 18.28 9.94 13.16
N THR A 106 18.00 10.94 13.99
CA THR A 106 16.74 11.06 14.73
C THR A 106 15.53 11.16 13.78
N PHE A 107 15.70 11.84 12.65
CA PHE A 107 14.64 11.96 11.66
C PHE A 107 14.44 10.64 10.90
N LEU A 108 15.53 9.94 10.56
CA LEU A 108 15.45 8.60 9.96
C LEU A 108 14.73 7.60 10.88
N TYR A 109 14.98 7.68 12.18
CA TYR A 109 14.28 6.86 13.17
C TYR A 109 12.77 7.09 13.17
N TYR A 110 12.33 8.36 13.24
CA TYR A 110 10.90 8.69 13.18
C TYR A 110 10.25 8.30 11.86
N MET A 111 10.94 8.49 10.74
CA MET A 111 10.42 8.09 9.42
C MET A 111 10.32 6.58 9.29
N THR A 112 11.28 5.82 9.81
CA THR A 112 11.23 4.35 9.83
C THR A 112 10.07 3.87 10.69
N LEU A 113 9.89 4.45 11.89
CA LEU A 113 8.78 4.11 12.76
C LEU A 113 7.43 4.49 12.15
N ALA A 114 7.33 5.63 11.47
CA ALA A 114 6.12 6.05 10.76
C ALA A 114 5.83 5.14 9.55
N PHE A 115 6.86 4.77 8.79
CA PHE A 115 6.76 3.87 7.64
C PHE A 115 6.23 2.51 8.08
N TYR A 116 6.89 1.84 9.02
CA TYR A 116 6.41 0.54 9.47
C TYR A 116 5.17 0.66 10.37
N GLY A 117 5.01 1.72 11.16
CA GLY A 117 3.81 1.93 11.98
C GLY A 117 2.54 2.20 11.16
N SER A 118 2.67 2.67 9.93
CA SER A 118 1.54 2.99 9.04
C SER A 118 0.60 1.81 8.80
N PHE A 119 1.07 0.56 8.74
CA PHE A 119 0.16 -0.59 8.53
C PHE A 119 -0.88 -0.70 9.64
N GLY A 120 -0.52 -0.33 10.88
CA GLY A 120 -1.42 -0.36 12.02
C GLY A 120 -2.57 0.61 11.83
N THR A 121 -2.29 1.78 11.25
CA THR A 121 -3.31 2.78 10.91
C THR A 121 -4.19 2.30 9.74
N MET A 122 -3.59 1.71 8.70
CA MET A 122 -4.32 1.19 7.54
C MET A 122 -5.30 0.06 7.92
N ILE A 123 -4.86 -0.92 8.73
CA ILE A 123 -5.76 -2.00 9.16
C ILE A 123 -6.86 -1.51 10.10
N CYS A 124 -6.56 -0.52 10.94
CA CYS A 124 -7.57 0.13 11.79
C CYS A 124 -8.64 0.82 10.93
N ALA A 125 -8.24 1.52 9.85
CA ALA A 125 -9.18 2.14 8.91
C ALA A 125 -10.10 1.14 8.19
N LEU A 126 -9.68 -0.13 8.06
CA LEU A 126 -10.48 -1.21 7.46
C LEU A 126 -11.52 -1.81 8.41
N VAL A 127 -11.35 -1.68 9.73
CA VAL A 127 -12.30 -2.24 10.71
C VAL A 127 -13.70 -1.60 10.60
N PRO A 128 -13.87 -0.27 10.53
CA PRO A 128 -15.18 0.36 10.35
C PRO A 128 -15.84 -0.06 9.04
N ILE A 129 -15.06 -0.17 7.94
CA ILE A 129 -15.56 -0.61 6.63
C ILE A 129 -16.16 -2.01 6.72
N SER A 130 -15.40 -2.95 7.30
CA SER A 130 -15.80 -4.35 7.40
C SER A 130 -16.98 -4.55 8.37
N LEU A 131 -17.00 -3.83 9.50
CA LEU A 131 -18.08 -3.86 10.47
C LEU A 131 -19.38 -3.25 9.93
N SER A 132 -19.28 -2.11 9.24
CA SER A 132 -20.39 -1.43 8.57
C SER A 132 -21.12 -2.37 7.61
N ARG A 133 -20.38 -3.12 6.79
CA ARG A 133 -20.93 -4.10 5.83
C ARG A 133 -21.68 -5.24 6.53
N VAL A 134 -21.13 -5.83 7.59
CA VAL A 134 -21.81 -6.90 8.35
C VAL A 134 -23.09 -6.37 8.99
N LEU A 135 -23.04 -5.21 9.62
CA LEU A 135 -24.19 -4.66 10.33
C LEU A 135 -25.31 -4.23 9.37
N ALA A 136 -24.96 -3.67 8.21
CA ALA A 136 -25.94 -3.35 7.17
C ALA A 136 -26.69 -4.60 6.69
N LEU A 137 -26.02 -5.76 6.62
CA LEU A 137 -26.61 -7.03 6.18
C LEU A 137 -27.33 -7.82 7.30
N SER A 138 -26.90 -7.67 8.55
CA SER A 138 -27.39 -8.51 9.67
C SER A 138 -28.34 -7.77 10.62
N ASN A 139 -28.08 -6.51 10.95
CA ASN A 139 -28.84 -5.76 11.95
C ASN A 139 -28.86 -4.26 11.67
N THR A 140 -29.87 -3.83 10.91
CA THR A 140 -30.05 -2.43 10.52
C THR A 140 -30.31 -1.47 11.69
N LYS A 141 -30.81 -1.95 12.83
CA LYS A 141 -31.00 -1.12 14.04
C LYS A 141 -29.67 -0.76 14.69
N LEU A 142 -28.77 -1.74 14.83
CA LEU A 142 -27.41 -1.49 15.34
C LEU A 142 -26.61 -0.63 14.38
N TYR A 143 -26.73 -0.87 13.07
CA TYR A 143 -26.13 -0.01 12.04
C TYR A 143 -26.52 1.46 12.24
N LYS A 144 -27.83 1.77 12.37
CA LYS A 144 -28.30 3.14 12.63
C LYS A 144 -27.87 3.71 13.99
N THR A 145 -27.52 2.87 14.95
CA THR A 145 -27.10 3.36 16.27
C THR A 145 -25.65 3.83 16.23
N PHE A 146 -24.77 3.05 15.58
CA PHE A 146 -23.33 3.28 15.55
C PHE A 146 -22.85 4.11 14.35
N PHE A 147 -23.51 4.00 13.19
CA PHE A 147 -23.00 4.51 11.92
C PHE A 147 -23.88 5.57 11.25
N ASP A 148 -24.83 6.15 11.98
CA ASP A 148 -25.72 7.17 11.42
C ASP A 148 -25.05 8.56 11.37
N GLY A 149 -25.01 9.13 10.17
CA GLY A 149 -24.47 10.47 9.89
C GLY A 149 -23.06 10.69 10.43
N HIS A 150 -22.87 11.77 11.20
CA HIS A 150 -21.56 12.20 11.72
C HIS A 150 -20.88 11.21 12.68
N LYS A 151 -21.63 10.27 13.28
CA LYS A 151 -21.07 9.29 14.22
C LYS A 151 -20.11 8.31 13.54
N SER A 152 -20.39 7.98 12.27
CA SER A 152 -19.53 7.13 11.45
C SER A 152 -18.12 7.71 11.29
N LEU A 153 -18.06 9.01 10.99
CA LEU A 153 -16.81 9.74 10.79
C LEU A 153 -16.04 9.90 12.11
N LEU A 154 -16.74 10.19 13.22
CA LEU A 154 -16.11 10.21 14.55
C LEU A 154 -15.49 8.86 14.90
N PHE A 155 -16.19 7.75 14.61
CA PHE A 155 -15.70 6.41 14.87
C PHE A 155 -14.44 6.08 14.06
N CYS A 156 -14.40 6.46 12.78
CA CYS A 156 -13.21 6.35 11.94
C CYS A 156 -12.03 7.14 12.51
N ILE A 157 -12.22 8.44 12.77
CA ILE A 157 -11.15 9.29 13.31
C ILE A 157 -10.60 8.74 14.61
N LEU A 158 -11.48 8.29 15.52
CA LEU A 158 -11.05 7.73 16.80
C LEU A 158 -10.18 6.48 16.58
N LEU A 159 -10.62 5.57 15.71
CA LEU A 159 -9.91 4.33 15.46
C LEU A 159 -8.60 4.53 14.70
N ASP A 160 -8.52 5.50 13.81
CA ASP A 160 -7.30 5.85 13.07
C ASP A 160 -6.30 6.61 13.95
N SER A 161 -6.80 7.46 14.86
CA SER A 161 -5.95 8.22 15.78
C SER A 161 -5.29 7.36 16.85
N LEU A 162 -5.91 6.23 17.23
CA LEU A 162 -5.40 5.32 18.26
C LEU A 162 -4.00 4.76 17.93
N PRO A 163 -3.75 4.10 16.77
CA PRO A 163 -2.41 3.63 16.40
C PRO A 163 -1.40 4.78 16.26
N VAL A 164 -1.81 5.94 15.74
CA VAL A 164 -0.94 7.12 15.62
C VAL A 164 -0.50 7.64 16.99
N ALA A 165 -1.43 7.72 17.96
CA ALA A 165 -1.13 8.16 19.31
C ALA A 165 -0.15 7.21 20.01
N ILE A 166 -0.31 5.90 19.83
CA ILE A 166 0.61 4.91 20.41
C ILE A 166 2.00 5.04 19.78
N LEU A 167 2.10 5.19 18.46
CA LEU A 167 3.38 5.41 17.77
C LEU A 167 4.07 6.69 18.25
N TYR A 168 3.31 7.77 18.45
CA TYR A 168 3.85 9.01 19.02
C TYR A 168 4.40 8.82 20.43
N ILE A 169 3.71 8.06 21.29
CA ILE A 169 4.20 7.75 22.64
C ILE A 169 5.49 6.92 22.56
N ILE A 170 5.58 5.95 21.64
CA ILE A 170 6.80 5.15 21.42
C ILE A 170 8.00 6.05 21.07
N CYS A 171 7.78 7.11 20.29
CA CYS A 171 8.84 8.06 19.92
C CYS A 171 9.42 8.85 21.10
N VAL A 172 8.62 9.14 22.12
CA VAL A 172 8.95 10.10 23.19
C VAL A 172 9.24 9.40 24.53
N ALA A 173 8.78 8.16 24.71
CA ALA A 173 8.90 7.42 25.95
C ALA A 173 10.27 6.73 26.11
N ASP A 174 10.65 6.47 27.37
CA ASP A 174 11.84 5.68 27.70
C ASP A 174 11.74 4.23 27.20
N HIS A 175 12.89 3.56 27.06
CA HIS A 175 13.00 2.26 26.39
C HIS A 175 12.01 1.18 26.90
N ASP A 176 11.81 1.07 28.21
CA ASP A 176 10.90 0.09 28.81
C ASP A 176 9.42 0.40 28.49
N VAL A 177 9.05 1.68 28.54
CA VAL A 177 7.70 2.14 28.21
C VAL A 177 7.44 1.99 26.72
N ALA A 178 8.41 2.37 25.87
CA ALA A 178 8.35 2.20 24.43
C ALA A 178 8.14 0.73 24.03
N LYS A 179 8.84 -0.21 24.68
CA LYS A 179 8.66 -1.64 24.47
C LYS A 179 7.26 -2.11 24.85
N SER A 180 6.74 -1.68 25.99
CA SER A 180 5.36 -2.00 26.41
C SER A 180 4.32 -1.43 25.45
N MET A 181 4.51 -0.19 24.97
CA MET A 181 3.63 0.45 24.00
C MET A 181 3.69 -0.24 22.63
N PHE A 182 4.85 -0.76 22.23
CA PHE A 182 4.99 -1.56 21.02
C PHE A 182 4.18 -2.86 21.10
N TYR A 183 4.19 -3.56 22.24
CA TYR A 183 3.34 -4.75 22.43
C TYR A 183 1.85 -4.40 22.41
N LEU A 184 1.45 -3.26 22.99
CA LEU A 184 0.08 -2.76 22.93
C LEU A 184 -0.34 -2.45 21.49
N PHE A 185 0.52 -1.76 20.73
CA PHE A 185 0.32 -1.48 19.31
C PHE A 185 0.12 -2.78 18.52
N ALA A 186 1.03 -3.75 18.68
CA ALA A 186 0.95 -5.06 18.05
C ALA A 186 -0.36 -5.80 18.40
N ALA A 187 -0.75 -5.79 19.68
CA ALA A 187 -1.99 -6.43 20.13
C ALA A 187 -3.23 -5.79 19.48
N ILE A 188 -3.27 -4.46 19.39
CA ILE A 188 -4.36 -3.73 18.72
C ILE A 188 -4.38 -4.05 17.23
N THR A 189 -3.24 -4.06 16.56
CA THR A 189 -3.16 -4.41 15.13
C THR A 189 -3.65 -5.85 14.88
N ILE A 190 -3.17 -6.83 15.65
CA ILE A 190 -3.60 -8.23 15.52
C ILE A 190 -5.10 -8.36 15.76
N PHE A 191 -5.63 -7.67 16.77
CA PHE A 191 -7.06 -7.64 17.06
C PHE A 191 -7.86 -7.00 15.92
N ALA A 192 -7.37 -5.92 15.32
CA ALA A 192 -7.96 -5.29 14.15
C ALA A 192 -7.99 -6.22 12.93
N TYR A 193 -6.91 -6.96 12.67
CA TYR A 193 -6.89 -8.02 11.65
C TYR A 193 -7.95 -9.09 11.92
N PHE A 194 -8.03 -9.56 13.17
CA PHE A 194 -9.00 -10.57 13.55
C PHE A 194 -10.43 -10.08 13.32
N ILE A 195 -10.77 -8.86 13.75
CA ILE A 195 -12.09 -8.27 13.52
C ILE A 195 -12.36 -8.13 12.02
N SER A 196 -11.43 -7.55 11.26
CA SER A 196 -11.59 -7.32 9.82
C SER A 196 -11.78 -8.65 9.07
N PHE A 197 -11.00 -9.68 9.39
CA PHE A 197 -11.13 -10.99 8.79
C PHE A 197 -12.45 -11.68 9.18
N ALA A 198 -12.78 -11.71 10.47
CA ALA A 198 -13.99 -12.36 10.97
C ALA A 198 -15.27 -11.71 10.41
N THR A 199 -15.31 -10.38 10.34
CA THR A 199 -16.45 -9.64 9.78
C THR A 199 -16.57 -9.87 8.27
N ASN A 200 -15.50 -9.77 7.49
CA ASN A 200 -15.54 -10.07 6.05
C ASN A 200 -15.90 -11.54 5.77
N TYR A 201 -15.45 -12.49 6.60
CA TYR A 201 -15.89 -13.88 6.53
C TYR A 201 -17.40 -14.04 6.81
N MET A 202 -17.94 -13.31 7.80
CA MET A 202 -19.39 -13.30 8.05
C MET A 202 -20.18 -12.71 6.88
N VAL A 203 -19.71 -11.61 6.26
CA VAL A 203 -20.32 -11.05 5.04
C VAL A 203 -20.39 -12.12 3.96
N PHE A 204 -19.27 -12.81 3.70
CA PHE A 204 -19.22 -13.87 2.70
C PHE A 204 -20.22 -14.97 2.99
N ARG A 205 -20.32 -15.43 4.24
CA ARG A 205 -21.27 -16.47 4.66
C ARG A 205 -22.73 -16.03 4.51
N VAL A 206 -23.05 -14.79 4.87
CA VAL A 206 -24.41 -14.23 4.71
C VAL A 206 -24.78 -14.13 3.24
N VAL A 207 -23.86 -13.64 2.40
CA VAL A 207 -24.08 -13.54 0.95
C VAL A 207 -24.24 -14.94 0.33
N ALA A 208 -23.39 -15.91 0.70
CA ALA A 208 -23.48 -17.28 0.20
C ALA A 208 -24.84 -17.93 0.52
N ARG A 209 -25.35 -17.74 1.76
CA ARG A 209 -26.68 -18.22 2.14
C ARG A 209 -27.79 -17.52 1.35
N HIS A 210 -27.67 -16.21 1.13
CA HIS A 210 -28.66 -15.47 0.35
C HIS A 210 -28.65 -15.89 -1.14
N ILE A 211 -27.50 -16.28 -1.67
CA ILE A 211 -27.33 -16.81 -3.04
C ILE A 211 -28.07 -18.14 -3.20
N GLU A 212 -27.95 -19.07 -2.26
CA GLU A 212 -28.64 -20.36 -2.30
C GLU A 212 -30.17 -20.18 -2.31
N VAL A 213 -30.68 -19.20 -1.55
CA VAL A 213 -32.12 -18.86 -1.52
C VAL A 213 -32.56 -18.18 -2.83
N VAL A 214 -31.75 -17.28 -3.39
CA VAL A 214 -32.11 -16.53 -4.61
C VAL A 214 -31.89 -17.34 -5.88
N GLN A 215 -31.01 -18.34 -5.92
CA GLN A 215 -30.87 -19.24 -7.08
C GLN A 215 -32.17 -20.03 -7.37
N ASN A 216 -33.04 -20.19 -6.36
CA ASN A 216 -34.38 -20.74 -6.53
C ASN A 216 -35.37 -19.76 -7.19
N LEU A 217 -35.01 -18.48 -7.31
CA LEU A 217 -35.75 -17.42 -8.00
C LEU A 217 -34.97 -17.03 -9.28
N ARG A 218 -35.65 -16.84 -10.40
CA ARG A 218 -35.05 -16.76 -11.76
C ARG A 218 -34.23 -15.48 -12.05
N ASP A 219 -33.60 -14.86 -11.04
CA ASP A 219 -32.88 -13.57 -11.10
C ASP A 219 -31.34 -13.75 -11.02
N GLN A 220 -30.74 -14.31 -12.07
CA GLN A 220 -29.29 -14.58 -12.11
C GLN A 220 -28.38 -13.34 -12.17
N VAL A 221 -28.89 -12.21 -12.70
CA VAL A 221 -28.09 -10.98 -12.88
C VAL A 221 -27.78 -10.31 -11.53
N ARG A 222 -28.76 -10.26 -10.62
CA ARG A 222 -28.60 -9.72 -9.27
C ARG A 222 -27.61 -10.53 -8.43
N LEU A 223 -27.59 -11.84 -8.69
CA LEU A 223 -26.75 -12.85 -8.05
C LEU A 223 -25.25 -12.66 -8.34
N LEU A 224 -24.92 -12.39 -9.61
CA LEU A 224 -23.55 -12.08 -10.04
C LEU A 224 -23.02 -10.79 -9.38
N GLU A 225 -23.87 -9.78 -9.25
CA GLU A 225 -23.52 -8.50 -8.63
C GLU A 225 -23.20 -8.66 -7.14
N THR A 226 -24.03 -9.40 -6.39
CA THR A 226 -23.77 -9.68 -4.96
C THR A 226 -22.51 -10.52 -4.74
N ARG A 227 -22.21 -11.46 -5.65
CA ARG A 227 -20.99 -12.28 -5.58
C ARG A 227 -19.73 -11.44 -5.81
N GLN A 228 -19.76 -10.52 -6.76
CA GLN A 228 -18.64 -9.62 -7.04
C GLN A 228 -18.33 -8.72 -5.85
N VAL A 229 -19.34 -8.14 -5.21
CA VAL A 229 -19.15 -7.31 -4.01
C VAL A 229 -18.53 -8.14 -2.88
N ALA A 230 -19.02 -9.35 -2.61
CA ALA A 230 -18.45 -10.21 -1.57
C ALA A 230 -16.98 -10.60 -1.83
N ILE A 231 -16.63 -10.92 -3.08
CA ILE A 231 -15.23 -11.21 -3.45
C ILE A 231 -14.35 -9.97 -3.28
N ALA A 232 -14.84 -8.77 -3.63
CA ALA A 232 -14.14 -7.51 -3.39
C ALA A 232 -13.76 -7.35 -1.93
N THR A 233 -14.74 -7.58 -1.05
CA THR A 233 -14.58 -7.39 0.40
C THR A 233 -13.59 -8.37 1.00
N LEU A 234 -13.58 -9.61 0.50
CA LEU A 234 -12.62 -10.63 0.92
C LEU A 234 -11.22 -10.31 0.41
N ALA A 235 -11.08 -9.84 -0.84
CA ALA A 235 -9.80 -9.41 -1.39
C ALA A 235 -9.22 -8.23 -0.61
N GLN A 236 -10.03 -7.22 -0.29
CA GLN A 236 -9.65 -6.09 0.57
C GLN A 236 -9.24 -6.50 1.99
N ALA A 237 -9.74 -7.63 2.49
CA ALA A 237 -9.33 -8.17 3.80
C ALA A 237 -8.01 -8.97 3.72
N LEU A 238 -7.74 -9.59 2.57
CA LEU A 238 -6.62 -10.50 2.36
C LEU A 238 -5.34 -9.77 1.93
N ILE A 239 -5.45 -8.64 1.24
CA ILE A 239 -4.31 -7.85 0.78
C ILE A 239 -3.47 -7.28 1.92
N PRO A 240 -4.07 -6.66 2.95
CA PRO A 240 -3.36 -6.28 4.15
C PRO A 240 -2.58 -7.46 4.77
N LEU A 241 -3.15 -8.67 4.76
CA LEU A 241 -2.47 -9.86 5.29
C LEU A 241 -1.22 -10.24 4.48
N LEU A 242 -1.28 -10.14 3.15
CA LEU A 242 -0.15 -10.49 2.28
C LEU A 242 0.92 -9.38 2.25
N CYS A 243 0.49 -8.13 2.17
CA CYS A 243 1.37 -6.99 1.93
C CYS A 243 1.97 -6.40 3.21
N GLN A 244 1.25 -6.47 4.34
CA GLN A 244 1.63 -5.74 5.57
C GLN A 244 2.21 -6.66 6.66
N VAL A 245 1.75 -7.91 6.79
CA VAL A 245 2.28 -8.85 7.80
C VAL A 245 3.78 -9.09 7.66
N PRO A 246 4.34 -9.25 6.44
CA PRO A 246 5.79 -9.38 6.29
C PRO A 246 6.55 -8.16 6.82
N ALA A 247 6.05 -6.95 6.58
CA ALA A 247 6.64 -5.72 7.10
C ALA A 247 6.55 -5.64 8.63
N PHE A 248 5.45 -6.12 9.23
CA PHE A 248 5.31 -6.21 10.69
C PHE A 248 6.31 -7.20 11.32
N LEU A 249 6.54 -8.35 10.68
CA LEU A 249 7.53 -9.32 11.14
C LEU A 249 8.96 -8.75 11.04
N THR A 250 9.26 -8.02 9.97
CA THR A 250 10.54 -7.29 9.82
C THR A 250 10.72 -6.26 10.93
N LEU A 251 9.72 -5.40 11.18
CA LEU A 251 9.78 -4.40 12.26
C LEU A 251 9.96 -5.05 13.63
N SER A 252 9.21 -6.13 13.91
CA SER A 252 9.30 -6.87 15.16
C SER A 252 10.68 -7.50 15.33
N SER A 253 11.27 -8.02 14.26
CA SER A 253 12.64 -8.56 14.27
C SER A 253 13.66 -7.47 14.60
N ILE A 254 13.54 -6.27 14.03
CA ILE A 254 14.49 -5.18 14.23
C ILE A 254 14.39 -4.58 15.64
N LEU A 255 13.17 -4.45 16.19
CA LEU A 255 12.95 -3.81 17.49
C LEU A 255 13.08 -4.77 18.69
N LEU A 256 12.85 -6.07 18.51
CA LEU A 256 12.79 -7.03 19.63
C LEU A 256 13.97 -7.99 19.70
N LEU A 257 14.74 -8.20 18.62
CA LEU A 257 15.89 -9.11 18.62
C LEU A 257 17.20 -8.32 18.63
N SER A 258 18.13 -8.74 19.49
CA SER A 258 19.48 -8.15 19.57
C SER A 258 20.35 -8.47 18.34
N GLU A 259 20.01 -9.51 17.58
CA GLU A 259 20.58 -9.82 16.26
C GLU A 259 19.41 -9.96 15.26
N PRO A 260 19.27 -9.05 14.29
CA PRO A 260 18.21 -9.16 13.31
C PRO A 260 18.45 -10.39 12.42
N ILE A 261 17.48 -11.31 12.39
CA ILE A 261 17.54 -12.52 11.54
C ILE A 261 17.29 -12.16 10.06
N THR A 262 16.88 -10.92 9.78
CA THR A 262 16.42 -10.47 8.46
C THR A 262 17.58 -9.94 7.60
N ASN A 263 17.83 -10.62 6.47
CA ASN A 263 18.75 -10.12 5.43
C ASN A 263 18.27 -8.76 4.88
N GLY A 264 19.20 -7.86 4.53
CA GLY A 264 18.90 -6.53 3.98
C GLY A 264 17.92 -6.56 2.79
N HIS A 265 18.12 -7.48 1.85
CA HIS A 265 17.21 -7.67 0.71
C HIS A 265 15.75 -7.94 1.12
N VAL A 266 15.52 -8.67 2.21
CA VAL A 266 14.17 -8.96 2.72
C VAL A 266 13.53 -7.68 3.24
N ILE A 267 14.29 -6.81 3.89
CA ILE A 267 13.82 -5.50 4.37
C ILE A 267 13.30 -4.68 3.18
N TYR A 268 14.10 -4.53 2.11
CA TYR A 268 13.71 -3.78 0.92
C TYR A 268 12.48 -4.38 0.21
N ILE A 269 12.40 -5.71 0.07
CA ILE A 269 11.22 -6.38 -0.51
C ILE A 269 9.97 -6.13 0.33
N THR A 270 10.07 -6.21 1.66
CA THR A 270 8.92 -5.95 2.53
C THR A 270 8.47 -4.49 2.50
N GLN A 271 9.38 -3.54 2.30
CA GLN A 271 9.04 -2.14 2.07
C GLN A 271 8.25 -1.95 0.76
N LEU A 272 8.66 -2.64 -0.32
CA LEU A 272 7.92 -2.64 -1.58
C LEU A 272 6.52 -3.20 -1.41
N TRP A 273 6.38 -4.35 -0.74
CA TRP A 273 5.06 -4.93 -0.47
C TRP A 273 4.16 -4.01 0.33
N LEU A 274 4.70 -3.33 1.35
CA LEU A 274 3.95 -2.37 2.13
C LEU A 274 3.49 -1.18 1.27
N ALA A 275 4.37 -0.64 0.44
CA ALA A 275 4.07 0.46 -0.48
C ALA A 275 3.06 0.09 -1.58
N LEU A 276 2.96 -1.19 -1.96
CA LEU A 276 1.92 -1.67 -2.88
C LEU A 276 0.53 -1.73 -2.25
N SER A 277 0.40 -1.81 -0.91
CA SER A 277 -0.90 -1.99 -0.25
C SER A 277 -1.90 -0.88 -0.59
N PRO A 278 -1.59 0.42 -0.44
CA PRO A 278 -2.52 1.50 -0.79
C PRO A 278 -2.94 1.49 -2.28
N LEU A 279 -2.02 1.10 -3.16
CA LEU A 279 -2.29 1.01 -4.60
C LEU A 279 -3.26 -0.13 -4.90
N LEU A 280 -3.04 -1.31 -4.32
CA LEU A 280 -3.91 -2.47 -4.51
C LEU A 280 -5.31 -2.22 -3.93
N ASP A 281 -5.41 -1.58 -2.77
CA ASP A 281 -6.68 -1.22 -2.14
C ASP A 281 -7.50 -0.25 -3.01
N ALA A 282 -6.85 0.77 -3.59
CA ALA A 282 -7.50 1.69 -4.53
C ALA A 282 -7.94 0.98 -5.82
N ILE A 283 -7.07 0.15 -6.42
CA ILE A 283 -7.38 -0.59 -7.65
C ILE A 283 -8.60 -1.49 -7.44
N ILE A 284 -8.67 -2.21 -6.32
CA ILE A 284 -9.80 -3.11 -6.05
C ILE A 284 -11.08 -2.33 -5.79
N THR A 285 -10.98 -1.21 -5.09
CA THR A 285 -12.11 -0.31 -4.88
C THR A 285 -12.70 0.16 -6.22
N ILE A 286 -11.84 0.60 -7.15
CA ILE A 286 -12.27 1.08 -8.47
C ILE A 286 -12.80 -0.05 -9.36
N LEU A 287 -12.09 -1.17 -9.45
CA LEU A 287 -12.41 -2.23 -10.42
C LEU A 287 -13.53 -3.17 -9.96
N VAL A 288 -13.59 -3.47 -8.67
CA VAL A 288 -14.48 -4.52 -8.16
C VAL A 288 -15.81 -3.94 -7.66
N ILE A 289 -15.82 -2.72 -7.09
CA ILE A 289 -17.07 -2.09 -6.66
C ILE A 289 -17.77 -1.48 -7.87
N LYS A 290 -18.90 -2.08 -8.28
CA LYS A 290 -19.64 -1.70 -9.50
C LYS A 290 -19.97 -0.20 -9.58
N GLN A 291 -20.37 0.42 -8.46
CA GLN A 291 -20.67 1.87 -8.44
C GLN A 291 -19.44 2.70 -8.81
N TYR A 292 -18.29 2.45 -8.16
CA TYR A 292 -17.03 3.13 -8.48
C TYR A 292 -16.56 2.84 -9.90
N ARG A 293 -16.71 1.59 -10.38
CA ARG A 293 -16.37 1.21 -11.75
C ARG A 293 -17.18 2.00 -12.77
N MET A 294 -18.50 2.05 -12.61
CA MET A 294 -19.39 2.74 -13.54
C MET A 294 -19.10 4.24 -13.57
N GLU A 295 -18.97 4.88 -12.41
CA GLU A 295 -18.67 6.31 -12.32
C GLU A 295 -17.27 6.63 -12.87
N CYS A 296 -16.28 5.78 -12.61
CA CYS A 296 -14.95 5.92 -13.18
C CYS A 296 -14.97 5.85 -14.72
N PHE A 297 -15.71 4.90 -15.31
CA PHE A 297 -15.89 4.83 -16.76
C PHE A 297 -16.62 6.05 -17.32
N MET A 298 -17.63 6.56 -16.62
CA MET A 298 -18.36 7.76 -17.02
C MET A 298 -17.48 9.01 -16.98
N CYS A 299 -16.69 9.21 -15.91
CA CYS A 299 -15.70 10.27 -15.82
C CYS A 299 -14.63 10.13 -16.91
N ALA A 300 -14.07 8.93 -17.12
CA ALA A 300 -13.07 8.70 -18.18
C ALA A 300 -13.64 8.97 -19.58
N SER A 301 -14.90 8.60 -19.85
CA SER A 301 -15.56 8.89 -21.12
C SER A 301 -15.79 10.38 -21.33
N THR A 302 -16.06 11.13 -20.26
CA THR A 302 -16.31 12.57 -20.30
C THR A 302 -15.00 13.35 -20.44
N VAL A 303 -13.95 12.96 -19.70
CA VAL A 303 -12.59 13.48 -19.89
C VAL A 303 -12.09 13.14 -21.29
N GLY A 304 -12.33 11.93 -21.79
CA GLY A 304 -12.00 11.53 -23.16
C GLY A 304 -12.70 12.39 -24.21
N LYS A 305 -13.99 12.70 -24.01
CA LYS A 305 -14.76 13.62 -24.87
C LYS A 305 -14.28 15.07 -24.79
N ILE A 306 -13.96 15.57 -23.59
CA ILE A 306 -13.41 16.92 -23.40
C ILE A 306 -12.01 17.01 -24.02
N CYS A 307 -11.18 15.98 -23.86
CA CYS A 307 -9.85 15.92 -24.44
C CYS A 307 -9.89 15.79 -25.98
N SER A 308 -10.87 15.07 -26.54
CA SER A 308 -11.11 15.07 -27.98
C SER A 308 -11.65 16.40 -28.49
N LEU A 309 -12.55 17.07 -27.75
CA LEU A 309 -13.07 18.38 -28.12
C LEU A 309 -11.98 19.47 -28.06
N ALA A 310 -11.14 19.43 -27.02
CA ALA A 310 -9.99 20.31 -26.86
C ALA A 310 -8.97 20.10 -27.98
N ARG A 311 -8.71 18.84 -28.36
CA ARG A 311 -7.85 18.51 -29.51
C ARG A 311 -8.44 19.04 -30.82
N THR A 312 -9.75 18.96 -31.02
CA THR A 312 -10.42 19.46 -32.24
C THR A 312 -10.40 20.99 -32.31
N ASN A 313 -10.58 21.68 -31.19
CA ASN A 313 -10.49 23.15 -31.11
C ASN A 313 -9.05 23.66 -31.27
N MET A 314 -8.04 22.88 -30.87
CA MET A 314 -6.63 23.22 -31.07
C MET A 314 -6.24 23.17 -32.55
N PHE A 315 -6.70 22.14 -33.30
CA PHE A 315 -6.51 22.06 -34.75
C PHE A 315 -7.28 23.15 -35.52
N PHE A 316 -8.49 23.50 -35.08
CA PHE A 316 -9.24 24.62 -35.67
C PHE A 316 -8.59 25.99 -35.39
N SER A 317 -7.85 26.14 -34.29
CA SER A 317 -7.10 27.37 -33.99
C SER A 317 -5.83 27.48 -34.84
N GLU A 318 -5.10 26.38 -35.06
CA GLU A 318 -3.93 26.35 -35.94
C GLU A 318 -4.32 26.59 -37.41
N GLU A 319 -5.39 25.98 -37.91
CA GLU A 319 -5.86 26.24 -39.29
C GLU A 319 -6.32 27.70 -39.48
N LYS A 320 -6.89 28.31 -38.43
CA LYS A 320 -7.35 29.70 -38.48
C LYS A 320 -6.18 30.70 -38.42
N GLU A 321 -5.14 30.44 -37.63
CA GLU A 321 -3.92 31.26 -37.63
C GLU A 321 -3.12 31.14 -38.94
N VAL A 322 -3.11 29.95 -39.57
CA VAL A 322 -2.48 29.75 -40.89
C VAL A 322 -3.28 30.44 -42.01
N PHE A 323 -4.62 30.49 -41.89
CA PHE A 323 -5.46 31.21 -42.88
C PHE A 323 -5.41 32.74 -42.73
N GLU A 324 -5.28 33.25 -41.50
CA GLU A 324 -5.19 34.70 -41.23
C GLU A 324 -3.80 35.29 -41.54
N THR A 325 -2.77 34.45 -41.72
CA THR A 325 -1.41 34.90 -42.09
C THR A 325 -1.12 34.83 -43.60
N GLN A 326 -2.06 34.33 -44.41
CA GLN A 326 -1.93 34.24 -45.88
C GLN A 326 -2.94 35.09 -46.67
N LEU A 327 -3.66 36.01 -46.01
CA LEU A 327 -4.53 37.03 -46.61
C LEU A 327 -3.97 38.43 -46.40
#